data_AF-A0A1F8X6A7-F1
#
_entry.id   AF-A0A1F8X6A7-F1
#
_cell.length_a   1.000
_cell.length_b   1.000
_cell.length_c   1.000
_cell.angle_alpha   90.00
_cell.angle_beta   90.00
_cell.angle_gamma   90.00
#
_symmetry.space_group_name_H-M   'P 1'
#
loop_
_entity.id
_entity.type
_entity.pdbx_description
1 polymer ?
#
loop_
_entity_poly.entity_id
_entity_poly.type
_entity_poly.pdbx_seq_one_letter_code
_entity_poly.pdbx_strand_id
1 'polypeptide(L)'
;MDKSFAFAILTAVIWGIAPAFEKIGLKGPIDPVLGVLIRTVPIMVIALLGVFFMGRLGDVATVDVKSALFVAAGGLLAGLLGQLAFYSALKAGDASVVVPVAATYPLVALLISVVFLGEAFTIQKLAGIALVVGGVALLK
;
A
#
# COMPACT_ATOMS: atom_id res chain seq x y z
N MET A 1 20.26 -13.54 1.24
CA MET A 1 19.13 -12.59 1.12
C MET A 1 18.03 -13.09 2.04
N ASP A 2 17.57 -12.27 2.99
CA ASP A 2 16.46 -12.65 3.89
C ASP A 2 15.17 -12.89 3.07
N LYS A 3 14.34 -13.85 3.48
CA LYS A 3 13.04 -14.13 2.84
C LYS A 3 12.16 -12.88 2.82
N SER A 4 12.21 -12.07 3.88
CA SER A 4 11.48 -10.80 3.97
C SER A 4 11.85 -9.85 2.83
N PHE A 5 13.14 -9.74 2.53
CA PHE A 5 13.66 -8.88 1.47
C PHE A 5 13.29 -9.37 0.08
N ALA A 6 13.29 -10.70 -0.13
CA ALA A 6 12.82 -11.29 -1.39
C ALA A 6 11.34 -10.96 -1.67
N PHE A 7 10.48 -11.09 -0.65
CA PHE A 7 9.06 -10.71 -0.78
C PHE A 7 8.89 -9.20 -1.00
N ALA A 8 9.70 -8.35 -0.37
CA ALA A 8 9.66 -6.90 -0.58
C ALA A 8 10.02 -6.51 -2.03
N ILE A 9 11.02 -7.16 -2.64
CA ILE A 9 11.36 -6.94 -4.05
C ILE A 9 10.20 -7.37 -4.96
N LEU A 10 9.63 -8.55 -4.72
CA LEU A 10 8.48 -9.02 -5.50
C LEU A 10 7.31 -8.05 -5.41
N THR A 11 7.02 -7.54 -4.20
CA THR A 11 6.03 -6.49 -3.99
C THR A 11 6.35 -5.25 -4.81
N ALA A 12 7.60 -4.77 -4.81
CA ALA A 12 7.99 -3.60 -5.59
C ALA A 12 7.75 -3.78 -7.10
N VAL A 13 8.02 -4.97 -7.65
CA VAL A 13 7.74 -5.28 -9.06
C VAL A 13 6.24 -5.24 -9.35
N ILE A 14 5.44 -5.93 -8.53
CA ILE A 14 3.98 -6.01 -8.73
C ILE A 14 3.33 -4.63 -8.56
N TRP A 15 3.73 -3.89 -7.53
CA TRP A 15 3.22 -2.55 -7.24
C TRP A 15 3.75 -1.50 -8.21
N GLY A 16 4.85 -1.74 -8.91
CA GLY A 16 5.31 -0.88 -10.01
C GLY A 16 4.43 -0.98 -11.26
N ILE A 17 3.81 -2.15 -11.48
CA ILE A 17 2.95 -2.41 -12.64
C ILE A 17 1.53 -1.87 -12.42
N ALA A 18 0.98 -2.04 -11.21
CA ALA A 18 -0.42 -1.74 -10.92
C ALA A 18 -0.85 -0.29 -11.26
N PRO A 19 -0.10 0.77 -10.92
CA PRO A 19 -0.49 2.16 -11.21
C PRO A 19 -0.68 2.45 -12.70
N ALA A 20 -0.04 1.70 -13.60
CA ALA A 20 -0.26 1.85 -15.04
C ALA A 20 -1.70 1.48 -15.43
N PHE A 21 -2.19 0.33 -14.95
CA PHE A 21 -3.58 -0.10 -15.16
C PHE A 21 -4.57 0.84 -14.48
N GLU A 22 -4.26 1.27 -13.25
CA GLU A 22 -5.11 2.20 -12.48
C GLU A 22 -5.21 3.56 -13.19
N LYS A 23 -4.10 4.11 -13.70
CA LYS A 23 -4.09 5.35 -14.48
C LYS A 23 -4.91 5.22 -15.76
N ILE A 24 -4.80 4.09 -16.48
CA ILE A 24 -5.59 3.84 -17.69
C ILE A 24 -7.09 3.86 -17.36
N GLY A 25 -7.51 3.18 -16.28
CA GLY A 25 -8.90 3.18 -15.84
C GLY A 25 -9.41 4.58 -15.43
N LEU A 26 -8.60 5.32 -14.67
CA LEU A 26 -8.94 6.67 -14.17
C LEU A 26 -8.95 7.76 -15.25
N LYS A 27 -8.28 7.55 -16.39
CA LYS A 27 -8.41 8.43 -17.57
C LYS A 27 -9.81 8.40 -18.18
N GLY A 28 -10.55 7.30 -17.97
CA GLY A 28 -11.93 7.14 -18.41
C GLY A 28 -12.93 7.84 -17.48
N PRO A 29 -14.21 7.41 -17.49
CA PRO A 29 -15.27 8.03 -16.68
C PRO A 29 -15.15 7.72 -15.18
N ILE A 30 -14.23 6.84 -14.78
CA ILE A 30 -14.08 6.39 -13.40
C ILE A 30 -13.46 7.51 -12.56
N ASP A 31 -14.20 8.06 -11.60
CA ASP A 31 -13.65 8.93 -10.57
C ASP A 31 -12.89 8.15 -9.49
N PRO A 32 -12.06 8.81 -8.66
CA PRO A 32 -11.28 8.13 -7.62
C PRO A 32 -12.10 7.28 -6.64
N VAL A 33 -13.32 7.70 -6.28
CA VAL A 33 -14.17 6.95 -5.34
C VAL A 33 -14.67 5.67 -5.99
N LEU A 34 -15.18 5.76 -7.22
CA LEU A 34 -15.56 4.58 -8.00
C LEU A 34 -14.36 3.67 -8.26
N GLY A 35 -13.18 4.23 -8.52
CA GLY A 35 -11.95 3.47 -8.70
C GLY A 35 -11.63 2.62 -7.47
N VAL A 36 -11.70 3.20 -6.27
CA VAL A 36 -11.45 2.47 -5.00
C VAL A 36 -12.47 1.36 -4.81
N LEU A 37 -13.75 1.62 -5.08
CA LEU A 37 -14.79 0.60 -5.00
C LEU A 37 -14.52 -0.56 -5.96
N ILE A 38 -14.30 -0.25 -7.25
CA ILE A 38 -14.10 -1.24 -8.32
C ILE A 38 -12.90 -2.13 -8.06
N ARG A 39 -11.78 -1.59 -7.54
CA ARG A 39 -10.62 -2.43 -7.20
C ARG A 39 -10.85 -3.30 -5.97
N THR A 40 -11.66 -2.85 -5.01
CA THR A 40 -11.81 -3.52 -3.71
C THR A 40 -12.71 -4.75 -3.81
N VAL A 41 -13.76 -4.69 -4.62
CA VAL A 41 -14.74 -5.79 -4.75
C VAL A 41 -14.08 -7.11 -5.22
N PRO A 42 -13.30 -7.15 -6.31
CA PRO A 42 -12.63 -8.39 -6.73
C PRO A 42 -11.65 -8.92 -5.68
N ILE A 43 -10.90 -8.04 -5.02
CA ILE A 43 -9.95 -8.42 -3.96
C ILE A 43 -10.69 -9.11 -2.81
N MET A 44 -11.79 -8.51 -2.34
CA MET A 44 -12.62 -9.07 -1.28
C MET A 44 -13.17 -10.45 -1.65
N VAL A 45 -13.73 -10.59 -2.87
CA VAL A 45 -14.29 -11.85 -3.34
C VAL A 45 -13.22 -12.94 -3.42
N ILE A 46 -12.08 -12.64 -4.04
CA ILE A 46 -10.98 -13.61 -4.19
C ILE A 46 -10.40 -14.01 -2.83
N ALA A 47 -10.24 -13.06 -1.90
CA ALA A 47 -9.76 -13.36 -0.55
C ALA A 47 -10.73 -14.27 0.21
N LEU A 48 -12.04 -13.99 0.13
CA LEU A 48 -13.07 -14.80 0.77
C LEU A 48 -13.12 -16.23 0.19
N LEU A 49 -13.08 -16.34 -1.14
CA LEU A 49 -13.00 -17.64 -1.82
C LEU A 49 -11.73 -18.41 -1.41
N GLY A 50 -10.60 -17.73 -1.27
CA GLY A 50 -9.36 -18.33 -0.79
C GLY A 50 -9.51 -18.96 0.59
N VAL A 51 -10.06 -18.21 1.56
CA VAL A 51 -10.30 -18.74 2.92
C VAL A 51 -11.29 -19.89 2.90
N PHE A 52 -12.34 -19.80 2.08
CA PHE A 52 -13.32 -20.86 1.89
C PHE A 52 -12.69 -22.15 1.36
N PHE A 53 -11.96 -22.09 0.24
CA PHE A 53 -11.34 -23.27 -0.38
C PHE A 53 -10.19 -23.86 0.45
N MET A 54 -9.56 -23.06 1.31
CA MET A 54 -8.58 -23.55 2.28
C MET A 54 -9.22 -24.25 3.49
N GLY A 55 -10.55 -24.23 3.63
CA GLY A 55 -11.26 -24.79 4.79
C GLY A 55 -11.06 -23.97 6.07
N ARG A 56 -10.66 -22.70 5.95
CA ARG A 56 -10.25 -21.82 7.06
C ARG A 56 -11.31 -20.83 7.50
N LEU A 57 -12.57 -21.05 7.13
CA LEU A 57 -13.67 -20.19 7.58
C LEU A 57 -13.81 -20.19 9.11
N GLY A 58 -13.51 -21.31 9.77
CA GLY A 58 -13.51 -21.40 11.23
C GLY A 58 -12.51 -20.45 11.90
N ASP A 59 -11.35 -20.22 11.27
CA ASP A 59 -10.30 -19.33 11.79
C ASP A 59 -10.82 -17.90 11.97
N VAL A 60 -11.71 -17.45 11.07
CA VAL A 60 -12.29 -16.09 11.10
C VAL A 60 -13.03 -15.83 12.41
N ALA A 61 -13.72 -16.84 12.94
CA ALA A 61 -14.45 -16.73 14.21
C ALA A 61 -13.51 -16.74 15.43
N THR A 62 -12.27 -17.20 15.27
CA THR A 62 -11.27 -17.26 16.35
C THR A 62 -10.34 -16.05 16.41
N VAL A 63 -10.45 -15.12 15.46
CA VAL A 63 -9.60 -13.93 15.41
C VAL A 63 -9.89 -13.02 16.62
N ASP A 64 -8.83 -12.66 17.35
CA ASP A 64 -8.89 -11.67 18.40
C ASP A 64 -9.37 -10.30 17.86
N VAL A 65 -10.38 -9.72 18.52
CA VAL A 65 -11.03 -8.47 18.11
C VAL A 65 -10.02 -7.32 18.04
N LYS A 66 -9.07 -7.23 18.98
CA LYS A 66 -8.08 -6.16 19.00
C LYS A 66 -7.18 -6.23 17.76
N SER A 67 -6.71 -7.43 17.42
CA SER A 67 -5.90 -7.69 16.23
C SER A 67 -6.68 -7.37 14.96
N ALA A 68 -7.95 -7.80 14.88
CA ALA A 68 -8.84 -7.47 13.76
C ALA A 68 -9.02 -5.95 13.59
N LEU A 69 -9.18 -5.21 14.69
CA LEU A 69 -9.33 -3.75 14.66
C LEU A 69 -8.07 -3.05 14.14
N PHE A 70 -6.87 -3.47 14.51
CA PHE A 70 -5.64 -2.90 13.95
C PHE A 70 -5.51 -3.15 12.45
N VAL A 71 -5.83 -4.36 11.99
CA VAL A 71 -5.83 -4.69 10.56
C VAL A 71 -6.89 -3.88 9.80
N ALA A 72 -8.11 -3.76 10.36
CA ALA A 72 -9.18 -2.97 9.77
C ALA A 72 -8.82 -1.48 9.70
N ALA A 73 -8.25 -0.92 10.77
CA ALA A 73 -7.78 0.46 10.79
C ALA A 73 -6.68 0.69 9.74
N GLY A 74 -5.72 -0.21 9.62
CA GLY A 74 -4.71 -0.17 8.56
C GLY A 74 -5.33 -0.23 7.16
N GLY A 75 -6.32 -1.09 6.96
CA GLY A 75 -7.07 -1.19 5.71
C GLY A 75 -7.87 0.07 5.36
N LEU A 76 -8.49 0.73 6.34
CA LEU A 76 -9.17 2.00 6.14
C LEU A 76 -8.19 3.14 5.81
N LEU A 77 -7.07 3.23 6.54
CA LEU A 77 -6.05 4.24 6.30
C LEU A 77 -5.40 4.07 4.92
N ALA A 78 -4.95 2.88 4.59
CA ALA A 78 -4.23 2.61 3.34
C ALA A 78 -5.19 2.45 2.14
N GLY A 79 -6.18 1.56 2.29
CA GLY A 79 -7.05 1.13 1.19
C GLY A 79 -8.19 2.08 0.86
N LEU A 80 -8.67 2.86 1.83
CA LEU A 80 -9.67 3.90 1.58
C LEU A 80 -9.02 5.29 1.48
N LEU A 81 -8.48 5.82 2.57
CA LEU A 81 -8.01 7.22 2.59
C LEU A 81 -6.78 7.43 1.69
N GLY A 82 -5.76 6.59 1.85
CA GLY A 82 -4.53 6.63 1.06
C GLY A 82 -4.81 6.39 -0.42
N GLN A 83 -5.62 5.39 -0.75
CA GLN A 83 -5.96 5.08 -2.13
C GLN A 83 -6.81 6.17 -2.80
N LEU A 84 -7.75 6.80 -2.08
CA LEU A 84 -8.52 7.94 -2.60
C LEU A 84 -7.61 9.11 -2.95
N ALA A 85 -6.67 9.46 -2.06
CA ALA A 85 -5.69 10.51 -2.31
C ALA A 85 -4.77 10.14 -3.48
N PHE A 86 -4.28 8.91 -3.51
CA PHE A 86 -3.42 8.40 -4.57
C PHE A 86 -4.13 8.40 -5.93
N TYR A 87 -5.38 7.94 -6.01
CA TYR A 87 -6.17 7.96 -7.25
C TYR A 87 -6.54 9.36 -7.70
N SER A 88 -6.81 10.27 -6.78
CA SER A 88 -7.03 11.67 -7.12
C SER A 88 -5.78 12.29 -7.74
N ALA A 89 -4.61 12.06 -7.14
CA ALA A 89 -3.32 12.50 -7.69
C ALA A 89 -3.01 11.82 -9.03
N LEU A 90 -3.22 10.51 -9.11
CA LEU A 90 -2.97 9.71 -10.31
C LEU A 90 -3.90 10.12 -11.45
N LYS A 91 -5.14 10.49 -11.19
CA LYS A 91 -6.07 11.01 -12.20
C LYS A 91 -5.59 12.36 -12.73
N ALA A 92 -5.18 13.27 -11.84
CA ALA A 92 -4.79 14.65 -12.16
C ALA A 92 -3.38 14.80 -12.75
N GLY A 93 -2.43 13.93 -12.39
CA GLY A 93 -1.01 14.06 -12.75
C GLY A 93 -0.42 12.84 -13.44
N ASP A 94 0.85 12.92 -13.80
CA ASP A 94 1.56 11.82 -14.47
C ASP A 94 1.97 10.71 -13.50
N ALA A 95 1.75 9.46 -13.90
CA ALA A 95 2.09 8.29 -13.09
C ALA A 95 3.59 8.24 -12.76
N SER A 96 4.45 8.70 -13.68
CA SER A 96 5.91 8.77 -13.49
C SER A 96 6.34 9.73 -12.38
N VAL A 97 5.49 10.68 -11.98
CA VAL A 97 5.75 11.61 -10.88
C VAL A 97 4.97 11.20 -9.63
N VAL A 98 3.69 10.87 -9.79
CA VAL A 98 2.80 10.52 -8.67
C VAL A 98 3.29 9.25 -7.94
N VAL A 99 3.70 8.22 -8.68
CA VAL A 99 4.12 6.94 -8.09
C VAL A 99 5.39 7.11 -7.24
N PRO A 100 6.48 7.73 -7.73
CA PRO A 100 7.67 7.94 -6.89
C PRO A 100 7.40 8.87 -5.70
N VAL A 101 6.59 9.92 -5.87
CA VAL A 101 6.20 10.80 -4.76
C VAL A 101 5.42 10.04 -3.70
N ALA A 102 4.46 9.19 -4.08
CA ALA A 102 3.74 8.35 -3.13
C ALA A 102 4.69 7.34 -2.44
N ALA A 103 5.72 6.87 -3.15
CA ALA A 103 6.71 5.93 -2.64
C ALA A 103 7.69 6.53 -1.61
N THR A 104 7.53 7.80 -1.21
CA THR A 104 8.28 8.39 -0.08
C THR A 104 7.67 8.05 1.29
N TYR A 105 6.52 7.36 1.33
CA TYR A 105 5.89 6.93 2.58
C TYR A 105 6.79 6.12 3.54
N PRO A 106 7.88 5.41 3.13
CA PRO A 106 8.79 4.76 4.06
C PRO A 106 9.39 5.70 5.12
N LEU A 107 9.50 7.00 4.83
CA LEU A 107 9.88 8.00 5.82
C LEU A 107 8.88 8.05 6.98
N VAL A 108 7.59 8.11 6.66
CA VAL A 108 6.51 8.10 7.65
C VAL A 108 6.48 6.75 8.36
N ALA A 109 6.66 5.64 7.63
CA ALA A 109 6.67 4.30 8.22
C ALA A 109 7.80 4.12 9.24
N LEU A 110 9.01 4.63 8.97
CA LEU A 110 10.12 4.58 9.93
C LEU A 110 9.80 5.39 11.19
N LEU A 111 9.26 6.60 11.04
CA LEU A 111 8.88 7.42 12.21
C LEU A 111 7.84 6.71 13.07
N ILE A 112 6.81 6.15 12.44
CA ILE A 112 5.77 5.39 13.15
C ILE A 112 6.35 4.12 13.78
N SER A 113 7.26 3.41 13.09
CA SER A 113 7.85 2.18 13.62
C SER A 113 8.77 2.41 14.82
N VAL A 114 9.53 3.51 14.81
CA VAL A 114 10.35 3.90 15.97
C VAL A 114 9.48 4.35 17.15
N VAL A 115 8.46 5.19 16.90
CA VAL A 115 7.64 5.79 17.97
C VAL A 115 6.66 4.78 18.58
N PHE A 116 5.98 3.97 17.75
CA PHE A 116 4.87 3.13 18.19
C PHE A 116 5.19 1.64 18.24
N LEU A 117 6.15 1.16 17.43
CA LEU A 117 6.53 -0.25 17.39
C LEU A 117 7.86 -0.53 18.14
N GLY A 118 8.55 0.50 18.62
CA GLY A 118 9.80 0.37 19.37
C GLY A 118 10.98 -0.13 18.52
N GLU A 119 10.93 0.05 17.19
CA GLU A 119 12.04 -0.34 16.33
C GLU A 119 13.29 0.50 16.59
N ALA A 120 14.47 -0.13 16.52
CA ALA A 120 15.73 0.57 16.59
C ALA A 120 15.88 1.53 15.39
N PHE A 121 16.12 2.80 15.71
CA PHE A 121 16.56 3.80 14.75
C PHE A 121 18.05 3.63 14.47
N THR A 122 18.42 3.48 13.20
CA THR A 122 19.82 3.33 12.78
C THR A 122 20.16 4.37 11.74
N ILE A 123 21.41 4.82 11.74
CA ILE A 123 21.92 5.81 10.77
C ILE A 123 21.79 5.25 9.34
N GLN A 124 21.95 3.93 9.17
CA GLN A 124 21.81 3.24 7.90
C GLN A 124 20.37 3.31 7.36
N LYS A 125 19.36 3.06 8.21
CA LYS A 125 17.95 3.23 7.84
C LYS A 125 17.65 4.66 7.43
N LEU A 126 18.14 5.64 8.20
CA LEU A 126 17.97 7.07 7.90
C LEU A 126 18.61 7.44 6.56
N ALA A 127 19.87 7.05 6.33
CA ALA A 127 20.60 7.35 5.10
C ALA A 127 19.91 6.73 3.87
N GLY A 128 19.46 5.48 3.96
CA GLY A 128 18.72 4.82 2.89
C GLY A 128 17.43 5.56 2.53
N ILE A 129 16.63 5.96 3.53
CA ILE A 129 15.40 6.72 3.30
C ILE A 129 15.71 8.11 2.74
N ALA A 130 16.73 8.79 3.25
CA ALA A 130 17.15 10.09 2.74
C ALA A 130 17.53 10.03 1.25
N LEU A 131 18.19 8.96 0.80
CA LEU A 131 18.50 8.74 -0.61
C LEU A 131 17.24 8.48 -1.45
N VAL A 132 16.28 7.69 -0.94
CA VAL A 132 14.99 7.46 -1.62
C VAL A 132 14.23 8.77 -1.79
N VAL A 133 14.05 9.53 -0.71
CA VAL A 133 13.33 10.81 -0.72
C VAL A 133 14.06 11.84 -1.58
N GLY A 134 15.40 11.92 -1.48
CA GLY A 134 16.22 12.82 -2.28
C GLY A 134 16.12 12.52 -3.77
N GLY A 135 16.12 11.24 -4.17
CA GLY A 135 15.94 10.84 -5.57
C GLY A 135 14.57 11.24 -6.12
N VAL A 136 13.51 11.11 -5.31
CA VAL A 136 12.16 11.55 -5.68
C VAL A 136 12.07 13.07 -5.83
N ALA A 137 12.80 13.84 -5.01
CA ALA A 137 12.83 15.30 -5.12
C ALA A 137 13.39 15.81 -6.47
N LEU A 138 14.22 15.02 -7.15
CA LEU A 138 14.76 15.33 -8.48
C LEU A 138 13.76 15.12 -9.63
N LEU A 139 12.64 14.43 -9.38
CA LEU A 139 11.59 14.21 -10.37
C LEU A 139 10.62 15.40 -10.50
N LYS A 140 10.88 16.49 -9.78
CA LYS A 140 10.14 17.75 -9.83
C LYS A 140 10.88 18.79 -10.64
#